data_AF-A0A2G9U7V6-F1
#
_entry.id   AF-A0A2G9U7V6-F1
#
_cell.length_a   1.000
_cell.length_b   1.000
_cell.length_c   1.000
_cell.angle_alpha   90.00
_cell.angle_beta   90.00
_cell.angle_gamma   90.00
#
_symmetry.space_group_name_H-M   'P 1'
#
loop_
_entity.id
_entity.type
_entity.pdbx_description
1 polymer ?
#
loop_
_entity_poly.entity_id
_entity_poly.type
_entity_poly.pdbx_seq_one_letter_code
_entity_poly.pdbx_strand_id
1 'polypeptide(L)'
;MQDHVSRKSCNKKSRKWAGTLYLSRYIAQGGYLRVGMDGPDVESECIPLHCTSAFMFPVGYAEKYNIKLGGPNDTEKFDWSDYLQQSGAIAAPESLFRPIPDQKYMDHFQIGAKLESSDMCENHLVCPATVAAHKGRLLQIHFDGWEDSYDQLFDVHSSDIFPLGWCEMHGYKLEPPKVEEEPPKKKKKK
;
A
#
# COMPACT_ATOMS: atom_id res chain seq x y z
N MET A 1 -15.29 -28.22 12.74
CA MET A 1 -13.85 -28.02 12.52
C MET A 1 -13.72 -26.77 11.67
N GLN A 2 -13.31 -25.65 12.26
CA GLN A 2 -13.11 -24.41 11.51
C GLN A 2 -11.76 -24.53 10.82
N ASP A 3 -11.78 -24.45 9.49
CA ASP A 3 -10.57 -24.48 8.68
C ASP A 3 -9.74 -23.23 8.95
N HIS A 4 -8.60 -23.43 9.60
CA HIS A 4 -7.50 -22.46 9.63
C HIS A 4 -6.96 -22.30 8.21
N VAL A 5 -7.62 -21.49 7.39
CA VAL A 5 -7.06 -21.02 6.12
C VAL A 5 -5.89 -20.12 6.48
N SER A 6 -4.72 -20.66 6.17
CA SER A 6 -3.43 -20.10 6.50
C SER A 6 -3.12 -18.95 5.53
N ARG A 7 -3.17 -17.69 6.01
CA ARG A 7 -2.71 -16.41 5.39
C ARG A 7 -1.25 -16.42 4.86
N LYS A 8 -0.61 -17.58 4.74
CA LYS A 8 0.81 -17.78 4.37
C LYS A 8 1.13 -17.48 2.90
N SER A 9 0.14 -17.30 2.03
CA SER A 9 0.39 -17.26 0.58
C SER A 9 0.63 -15.86 -0.01
N CYS A 10 0.50 -14.79 0.75
CA CYS A 10 0.74 -13.47 0.20
C CYS A 10 2.27 -13.20 0.20
N ASN A 11 2.86 -13.27 -1.00
CA ASN A 11 4.28 -13.35 -1.27
C ASN A 11 5.11 -12.34 -0.45
N LYS A 12 5.85 -12.81 0.57
CA LYS A 12 6.68 -11.97 1.45
C LYS A 12 7.71 -11.13 0.69
N LYS A 13 7.99 -11.44 -0.58
CA LYS A 13 8.92 -10.70 -1.43
C LYS A 13 8.37 -9.37 -1.98
N SER A 14 7.05 -9.14 -2.02
CA SER A 14 6.49 -7.85 -2.49
C SER A 14 6.35 -6.80 -1.37
N ARG A 15 6.78 -7.11 -0.15
CA ARG A 15 6.41 -6.38 1.08
C ARG A 15 7.54 -5.52 1.68
N LYS A 16 8.41 -4.96 0.84
CA LYS A 16 9.38 -3.93 1.23
C LYS A 16 9.09 -2.64 0.47
N TRP A 17 8.06 -1.88 0.80
CA TRP A 17 7.82 -0.53 0.21
C TRP A 17 7.96 -0.42 -1.33
N ALA A 18 7.89 -1.54 -2.06
CA ALA A 18 8.31 -1.65 -3.44
C ALA A 18 7.09 -2.03 -4.28
N GLY A 19 6.07 -1.19 -4.19
CA GLY A 19 5.26 -0.89 -5.38
C GLY A 19 6.03 0.16 -6.15
N THR A 20 7.10 -0.23 -6.84
CA THR A 20 7.86 0.62 -7.76
C THR A 20 6.95 0.96 -8.92
N LEU A 21 6.17 2.02 -8.81
CA LEU A 21 5.40 2.58 -9.92
C LEU A 21 6.22 3.70 -10.52
N TYR A 22 7.07 3.37 -11.50
CA TYR A 22 7.65 4.40 -12.36
C TYR A 22 7.68 4.01 -13.83
N LEU A 23 7.23 5.04 -14.54
CA LEU A 23 7.44 5.44 -15.91
C LEU A 23 6.79 4.59 -17.00
N SER A 24 6.04 5.29 -17.84
CA SER A 24 5.62 4.75 -19.10
C SER A 24 5.64 5.80 -20.19
N ARG A 25 5.93 5.32 -21.40
CA ARG A 25 5.48 6.00 -22.60
C ARG A 25 3.96 6.07 -22.57
N TYR A 26 3.46 7.29 -22.47
CA TYR A 26 2.03 7.56 -22.51
C TYR A 26 1.50 7.41 -23.95
N ILE A 27 0.44 6.62 -24.11
CA ILE A 27 -0.49 6.74 -25.24
C ILE A 27 -1.86 7.07 -24.64
N ALA A 28 -2.28 8.32 -24.82
CA ALA A 28 -3.60 8.81 -24.46
C ALA A 28 -4.68 8.17 -25.32
N GLN A 29 -5.46 7.23 -24.80
CA GLN A 29 -6.77 6.94 -25.41
C GLN A 29 -7.81 6.80 -24.31
N GLY A 30 -8.82 7.68 -24.33
CA GLY A 30 -9.99 7.58 -23.46
C GLY A 30 -9.73 7.65 -21.94
N GLY A 31 -8.68 8.35 -21.49
CA GLY A 31 -8.39 8.53 -20.06
C GLY A 31 -7.51 7.45 -19.42
N TYR A 32 -7.04 6.48 -20.20
CA TYR A 32 -6.14 5.42 -19.71
C TYR A 32 -4.70 5.65 -20.13
N LEU A 33 -3.78 5.18 -19.28
CA LEU A 33 -2.34 5.17 -19.42
C LEU A 33 -1.90 3.71 -19.48
N ARG A 34 -1.01 3.32 -20.40
CA ARG A 34 -0.22 2.08 -20.21
C ARG A 34 0.87 2.43 -19.21
N VAL A 35 1.00 1.70 -18.11
CA VAL A 35 2.01 1.92 -17.06
C VAL A 35 2.80 0.63 -16.86
N GLY A 36 4.12 0.69 -16.96
CA GLY A 36 5.02 -0.44 -16.73
C GLY A 36 6.16 -0.02 -15.79
N MET A 37 6.99 -0.98 -15.39
CA MET A 37 8.26 -0.68 -14.71
C MET A 37 9.36 -0.56 -15.77
N ASP A 38 10.19 0.47 -15.67
CA ASP A 38 11.34 0.62 -16.57
C ASP A 38 12.28 -0.59 -16.45
N GLY A 39 12.56 -1.22 -17.58
CA GLY A 39 13.33 -2.47 -17.65
C GLY A 39 13.13 -3.18 -18.99
N PRO A 40 13.81 -4.32 -19.21
CA PRO A 40 13.70 -5.09 -20.46
C PRO A 40 12.29 -5.61 -20.72
N ASP A 41 11.50 -5.83 -19.67
CA ASP A 41 10.17 -6.47 -19.74
C ASP A 41 9.01 -5.47 -19.78
N VAL A 42 9.28 -4.17 -19.89
CA VAL A 42 8.28 -3.09 -19.80
C VAL A 42 7.11 -3.29 -20.78
N GLU A 43 7.38 -3.68 -22.02
CA GLU A 43 6.31 -3.82 -23.04
C GLU A 43 5.38 -4.99 -22.76
N SER A 44 5.91 -6.09 -22.20
CA SER A 44 5.13 -7.28 -21.84
C SER A 44 4.42 -7.16 -20.50
N GLU A 45 4.92 -6.34 -19.58
CA GLU A 45 4.40 -6.21 -18.21
C GLU A 45 3.61 -4.91 -17.96
N CYS A 46 3.44 -4.06 -18.98
CA CYS A 46 2.61 -2.87 -18.90
C CYS A 46 1.15 -3.20 -18.58
N ILE A 47 0.57 -2.47 -17.62
CA ILE A 47 -0.85 -2.53 -17.27
C ILE A 47 -1.58 -1.24 -17.65
N PRO A 48 -2.85 -1.30 -18.07
CA PRO A 48 -3.66 -0.10 -18.26
C PRO A 48 -4.09 0.46 -16.89
N LEU A 49 -3.77 1.73 -16.61
CA LEU A 49 -4.24 2.47 -15.44
C LEU A 49 -5.01 3.71 -15.88
N HIS A 50 -6.13 4.00 -15.21
CA HIS A 50 -6.84 5.25 -15.45
C HIS A 50 -5.99 6.43 -14.96
N CYS A 51 -6.02 7.57 -15.65
CA CYS A 51 -5.20 8.74 -15.34
C CYS A 51 -5.50 9.35 -13.96
N THR A 52 -6.65 9.03 -13.36
CA THR A 52 -7.01 9.44 -12.00
C THR A 52 -6.69 8.39 -10.93
N SER A 53 -5.95 7.33 -11.28
CA SER A 53 -5.60 6.25 -10.34
C SER A 53 -4.95 6.80 -9.07
N ALA A 54 -5.45 6.36 -7.92
CA ALA A 54 -4.91 6.77 -6.62
C ALA A 54 -3.49 6.22 -6.37
N PHE A 55 -3.01 5.29 -7.19
CA PHE A 55 -1.71 4.65 -7.00
C PHE A 55 -0.58 5.31 -7.79
N MET A 56 -0.84 6.44 -8.45
CA MET A 56 0.21 7.20 -9.15
C MET A 56 0.72 8.35 -8.29
N PHE A 57 2.03 8.55 -8.31
CA PHE A 57 2.71 9.59 -7.53
C PHE A 57 3.74 10.33 -8.40
N PRO A 58 3.94 11.64 -8.17
CA PRO A 58 4.93 12.40 -8.92
C PRO A 58 6.36 11.96 -8.57
N VAL A 59 7.28 12.25 -9.48
CA VAL A 59 8.73 12.16 -9.23
C VAL A 59 9.08 12.88 -7.91
N GLY A 60 9.95 12.26 -7.10
CA GLY A 60 10.36 12.80 -5.80
C GLY A 60 9.38 12.53 -4.63
N TYR A 61 8.17 12.01 -4.88
CA TYR A 61 7.22 11.69 -3.80
C TYR A 61 7.81 10.72 -2.76
N ALA A 62 8.48 9.67 -3.25
CA ALA A 62 9.07 8.65 -2.38
C ALA A 62 10.15 9.23 -1.45
N GLU A 63 11.05 10.05 -1.99
CA GLU A 63 12.09 10.75 -1.22
C GLU A 63 11.45 11.67 -0.18
N LYS A 64 10.51 12.52 -0.60
CA LYS A 64 9.80 13.47 0.27
C LYS A 64 9.15 12.81 1.48
N TYR A 65 8.62 11.59 1.32
CA TYR A 65 7.91 10.86 2.36
C TYR A 65 8.70 9.71 2.98
N ASN A 66 10.00 9.61 2.73
CA ASN A 66 10.85 8.53 3.23
C ASN A 66 10.26 7.14 2.92
N ILE A 67 9.86 6.94 1.66
CA ILE A 67 9.48 5.65 1.09
C ILE A 67 10.72 5.12 0.39
N LYS A 68 11.12 3.89 0.73
CA LYS A 68 12.28 3.26 0.08
C LYS A 68 11.93 2.95 -1.38
N LEU A 69 12.70 3.50 -2.30
CA LEU A 69 12.60 3.18 -3.71
C LEU A 69 13.63 2.13 -4.13
N GLY A 70 13.23 1.21 -5.02
CA GLY A 70 14.16 0.49 -5.86
C GLY A 70 14.29 1.20 -7.20
N GLY A 71 15.51 1.33 -7.73
CA GLY A 71 15.71 1.78 -9.10
C GLY A 71 15.31 0.72 -10.13
N PRO A 72 15.30 1.06 -11.42
CA PRO A 72 15.14 0.07 -12.50
C PRO A 72 16.06 -1.14 -12.31
N ASN A 73 15.56 -2.34 -12.59
CA ASN A 73 16.26 -3.61 -12.38
C ASN A 73 16.78 -3.83 -10.94
N ASP A 74 16.01 -3.40 -9.94
CA ASP A 74 16.33 -3.54 -8.50
C ASP A 74 17.64 -2.85 -8.08
N THR A 75 18.01 -1.75 -8.75
CA THR A 75 19.23 -1.00 -8.38
C THR A 75 19.07 -0.39 -6.99
N GLU A 76 19.99 -0.73 -6.06
CA GLU A 76 19.92 -0.28 -4.66
C GLU A 76 20.13 1.23 -4.47
N LYS A 77 20.83 1.88 -5.40
CA LYS A 77 21.06 3.32 -5.41
C LYS A 77 20.33 3.93 -6.60
N PHE A 78 19.36 4.78 -6.31
CA PHE A 78 18.56 5.43 -7.34
C PHE A 78 18.40 6.92 -7.00
N ASP A 79 18.63 7.76 -8.01
CA ASP A 79 18.46 9.21 -7.95
C ASP A 79 17.63 9.67 -9.15
N TRP A 80 16.59 10.47 -8.89
CA TRP A 80 15.67 10.94 -9.93
C TRP A 80 16.34 11.89 -10.92
N SER A 81 17.26 12.75 -10.45
CA SER A 81 17.92 13.75 -11.28
C SER A 81 18.85 13.07 -12.26
N ASP A 82 19.69 12.15 -11.78
CA ASP A 82 20.59 11.36 -12.61
C ASP A 82 19.81 10.53 -13.63
N TYR A 83 18.71 9.88 -13.19
CA TYR A 83 17.91 9.03 -14.06
C TYR A 83 17.24 9.81 -15.20
N LEU A 84 16.61 10.95 -14.90
CA LEU A 84 15.96 11.78 -15.91
C LEU A 84 16.98 12.36 -16.89
N GLN A 85 18.16 12.76 -16.41
CA GLN A 85 19.24 13.23 -17.27
C GLN A 85 19.76 12.13 -18.22
N GLN A 86 19.99 10.93 -17.71
CA GLN A 86 20.55 9.82 -18.51
C GLN A 86 19.54 9.25 -19.52
N SER A 87 18.27 9.16 -19.13
CA SER A 87 17.19 8.65 -19.99
C SER A 87 16.69 9.67 -21.01
N GLY A 88 16.89 10.96 -20.76
CA GLY A 88 16.26 12.05 -21.52
C GLY A 88 14.74 12.13 -21.31
N ALA A 89 14.20 11.44 -20.29
CA ALA A 89 12.79 11.45 -19.97
C ALA A 89 12.39 12.75 -19.25
N ILE A 90 11.09 13.05 -19.30
CA ILE A 90 10.51 14.21 -18.63
C ILE A 90 9.55 13.70 -17.55
N ALA A 91 9.70 14.24 -16.34
CA ALA A 91 8.78 13.95 -15.25
C ALA A 91 7.36 14.44 -15.60
N ALA A 92 6.35 13.61 -15.33
CA ALA A 92 4.96 14.03 -15.48
C ALA A 92 4.66 15.22 -14.53
N PRO A 93 3.93 16.26 -14.98
CA PRO A 93 3.58 17.39 -14.14
C PRO A 93 2.84 16.98 -12.87
N GLU A 94 3.18 17.57 -11.72
CA GLU A 94 2.53 17.27 -10.42
C GLU A 94 1.01 17.45 -10.46
N SER A 95 0.51 18.39 -11.27
CA SER A 95 -0.92 18.67 -11.44
C SER A 95 -1.73 17.51 -12.04
N LEU A 96 -1.07 16.49 -12.60
CA LEU A 96 -1.74 15.28 -13.09
C LEU A 96 -2.01 14.26 -11.97
N PHE A 97 -1.40 14.44 -10.81
CA PHE A 97 -1.53 13.52 -9.68
C PHE A 97 -2.53 14.05 -8.66
N ARG A 98 -3.13 13.15 -7.88
CA ARG A 98 -4.02 13.56 -6.79
C ARG A 98 -3.24 14.35 -5.74
N PRO A 99 -3.73 15.53 -5.33
CA PRO A 99 -3.10 16.30 -4.28
C PRO A 99 -3.24 15.59 -2.93
N ILE A 100 -2.41 15.99 -1.99
CA ILE A 100 -2.58 15.59 -0.59
C ILE A 100 -3.77 16.39 -0.03
N PRO A 101 -4.71 15.74 0.68
CA PRO A 101 -5.83 16.45 1.30
C PRO A 101 -5.35 17.52 2.29
N ASP A 102 -6.25 18.44 2.63
CA ASP A 102 -5.97 19.43 3.67
C ASP A 102 -5.79 18.77 5.05
N GLN A 103 -5.20 19.53 5.98
CA GLN A 103 -4.91 19.03 7.31
C GLN A 103 -6.17 18.57 8.05
N LYS A 104 -7.29 19.27 7.86
CA LYS A 104 -8.57 18.93 8.50
C LYS A 104 -9.06 17.55 8.08
N TYR A 105 -8.88 17.18 6.81
CA TYR A 105 -9.19 15.84 6.34
C TYR A 105 -8.23 14.80 6.94
N MET A 106 -6.93 15.12 6.96
CA MET A 106 -5.90 14.23 7.52
C MET A 106 -6.05 14.00 9.03
N ASP A 107 -6.66 14.92 9.76
CA ASP A 107 -6.92 14.80 11.21
C ASP A 107 -7.88 13.64 11.54
N HIS A 108 -8.65 13.11 10.58
CA HIS A 108 -9.44 11.89 10.79
C HIS A 108 -8.59 10.61 10.84
N PHE A 109 -7.34 10.67 10.37
CA PHE A 109 -6.45 9.52 10.26
C PHE A 109 -5.23 9.67 11.18
N GLN A 110 -5.37 10.22 12.37
CA GLN A 110 -4.23 10.37 13.28
C GLN A 110 -3.51 9.02 13.54
N ILE A 111 -2.18 9.05 13.67
CA ILE A 111 -1.41 7.85 14.03
C ILE A 111 -1.92 7.31 15.38
N GLY A 112 -2.22 6.01 15.41
CA GLY A 112 -2.86 5.33 16.54
C GLY A 112 -4.40 5.30 16.48
N ALA A 113 -5.03 6.00 15.53
CA ALA A 113 -6.47 5.91 15.32
C ALA A 113 -6.87 4.48 14.90
N LYS A 114 -8.02 4.02 15.42
CA LYS A 114 -8.57 2.71 15.12
C LYS A 114 -9.63 2.80 14.03
N LEU A 115 -9.67 1.78 13.19
CA LEU A 115 -10.57 1.67 12.06
C LEU A 115 -10.82 0.19 11.70
N GLU A 116 -11.68 -0.04 10.72
CA GLU A 116 -11.86 -1.36 10.09
C GLU A 116 -11.29 -1.31 8.66
N SER A 117 -10.64 -2.36 8.19
CA SER A 117 -10.03 -2.39 6.85
C SER A 117 -10.17 -3.75 6.19
N SER A 118 -10.39 -3.77 4.88
CA SER A 118 -10.28 -5.00 4.07
C SER A 118 -8.82 -5.46 4.02
N ASP A 119 -8.56 -6.77 4.07
CA ASP A 119 -7.23 -7.33 3.83
C ASP A 119 -6.99 -7.48 2.32
N MET A 120 -6.04 -6.75 1.73
CA MET A 120 -5.74 -6.81 0.29
C MET A 120 -5.27 -8.19 -0.21
N CYS A 121 -4.79 -9.07 0.68
CA CYS A 121 -4.42 -10.43 0.33
C CYS A 121 -5.64 -11.37 0.36
N GLU A 122 -6.67 -11.03 1.14
CA GLU A 122 -7.87 -11.83 1.37
C GLU A 122 -9.09 -10.89 1.46
N ASN A 123 -9.45 -10.24 0.34
CA ASN A 123 -10.43 -9.15 0.25
C ASN A 123 -11.84 -9.45 0.81
N HIS A 124 -12.14 -10.72 1.12
CA HIS A 124 -13.38 -11.13 1.77
C HIS A 124 -13.37 -10.91 3.29
N LEU A 125 -12.20 -10.59 3.86
CA LEU A 125 -12.00 -10.34 5.28
C LEU A 125 -11.96 -8.84 5.56
N VAL A 126 -12.72 -8.41 6.56
CA VAL A 126 -12.59 -7.09 7.18
C VAL A 126 -12.04 -7.29 8.58
N CYS A 127 -10.98 -6.55 8.92
CA CYS A 127 -10.22 -6.71 10.15
C CYS A 127 -10.17 -5.40 10.94
N PRO A 128 -10.11 -5.45 12.28
CA PRO A 128 -9.75 -4.30 13.10
C PRO A 128 -8.30 -3.91 12.80
N ALA A 129 -8.09 -2.61 12.63
CA ALA A 129 -6.79 -2.09 12.25
C ALA A 129 -6.52 -0.72 12.86
N THR A 130 -5.25 -0.33 12.83
CA THR A 130 -4.72 0.89 13.42
C THR A 130 -3.92 1.66 12.36
N VAL A 131 -4.07 2.98 12.31
CA VAL A 131 -3.20 3.84 11.48
C VAL A 131 -1.81 3.87 12.10
N ALA A 132 -0.84 3.21 11.47
CA ALA A 132 0.52 3.09 11.96
C ALA A 132 1.43 4.25 11.54
N ALA A 133 1.25 4.77 10.32
CA ALA A 133 2.07 5.86 9.79
C ALA A 133 1.42 6.60 8.61
N HIS A 134 1.96 7.78 8.33
CA HIS A 134 1.64 8.59 7.15
C HIS A 134 2.82 8.71 6.20
N LYS A 135 2.53 8.60 4.90
CA LYS A 135 3.46 8.82 3.79
C LYS A 135 2.78 9.71 2.77
N GLY A 136 2.55 10.96 3.16
CA GLY A 136 1.70 11.90 2.41
C GLY A 136 0.23 11.46 2.50
N ARG A 137 -0.40 11.18 1.36
CA ARG A 137 -1.77 10.63 1.27
C ARG A 137 -1.85 9.11 1.39
N LEU A 138 -0.72 8.43 1.58
CA LEU A 138 -0.68 7.00 1.85
C LEU A 138 -0.67 6.74 3.37
N LEU A 139 -1.63 5.94 3.81
CA LEU A 139 -1.75 5.42 5.18
C LEU A 139 -1.09 4.05 5.24
N GLN A 140 -0.23 3.85 6.22
CA GLN A 140 0.18 2.51 6.63
C GLN A 140 -0.81 2.00 7.66
N ILE A 141 -1.52 0.93 7.32
CA ILE A 141 -2.55 0.30 8.14
C ILE A 141 -2.00 -0.99 8.73
N HIS A 142 -1.96 -1.03 10.06
CA HIS A 142 -1.57 -2.19 10.84
C HIS A 142 -2.79 -3.00 11.24
N PHE A 143 -2.78 -4.31 11.00
CA PHE A 143 -3.88 -5.19 11.39
C PHE A 143 -3.68 -5.70 12.82
N ASP A 144 -4.60 -5.37 13.73
CA ASP A 144 -4.43 -5.62 15.16
C ASP A 144 -4.21 -7.12 15.45
N GLY A 145 -3.12 -7.44 16.17
CA GLY A 145 -2.72 -8.82 16.51
C GLY A 145 -1.83 -9.51 15.46
N TRP A 146 -1.53 -8.84 14.35
CA TRP A 146 -0.57 -9.32 13.34
C TRP A 146 0.78 -8.62 13.49
N GLU A 147 1.83 -9.24 12.92
CA GLU A 147 3.15 -8.62 12.86
C GLU A 147 3.14 -7.45 11.85
N ASP A 148 3.99 -6.45 12.06
CA ASP A 148 4.17 -5.30 11.14
C ASP A 148 4.49 -5.71 9.68
N SER A 149 4.95 -6.94 9.47
CA SER A 149 5.16 -7.52 8.13
C SER A 149 3.86 -7.76 7.33
N TYR A 150 2.69 -7.59 7.97
CA TYR A 150 1.37 -7.64 7.35
C TYR A 150 0.76 -6.25 7.14
N ASP A 151 1.44 -5.17 7.55
CA ASP A 151 0.96 -3.82 7.32
C ASP A 151 0.78 -3.56 5.82
N GLN A 152 -0.29 -2.86 5.49
CA GLN A 152 -0.70 -2.58 4.12
C GLN A 152 -0.83 -1.07 3.88
N LEU A 153 -0.59 -0.65 2.64
CA LEU A 153 -0.70 0.76 2.24
C LEU A 153 -2.02 1.01 1.54
N PHE A 154 -2.67 2.08 1.95
CA PHE A 154 -3.91 2.54 1.36
C PHE A 154 -3.83 4.03 1.11
N ASP A 155 -4.52 4.50 0.08
CA ASP A 155 -4.79 5.92 -0.05
C ASP A 155 -5.81 6.35 1.02
N VAL A 156 -5.71 7.58 1.51
CA VAL A 156 -6.68 8.19 2.45
C VAL A 156 -8.12 8.28 1.90
N HIS A 157 -8.32 8.08 0.60
CA HIS A 157 -9.63 7.96 -0.04
C HIS A 157 -9.93 6.53 -0.52
N SER A 158 -9.19 5.52 -0.03
CA SER A 158 -9.49 4.13 -0.33
C SER A 158 -10.89 3.76 0.16
N SER A 159 -11.62 3.01 -0.67
CA SER A 159 -12.91 2.40 -0.31
C SER A 159 -12.76 1.17 0.58
N ASP A 160 -11.53 0.77 0.90
CA ASP A 160 -11.22 -0.43 1.68
C ASP A 160 -10.85 -0.12 3.13
N ILE A 161 -10.95 1.15 3.52
CA ILE A 161 -10.81 1.65 4.89
C ILE A 161 -12.17 2.18 5.34
N PHE A 162 -12.58 1.77 6.53
CA PHE A 162 -13.90 2.04 7.06
C PHE A 162 -13.84 2.61 8.47
N PRO A 163 -14.80 3.47 8.86
CA PRO A 163 -14.93 3.89 10.25
C PRO A 163 -15.29 2.70 11.16
N LEU A 164 -15.02 2.84 12.45
CA LEU A 164 -15.45 1.87 13.45
C LEU A 164 -16.97 1.64 13.40
N GLY A 165 -17.39 0.37 13.47
CA GLY A 165 -18.79 -0.03 13.42
C GLY A 165 -19.33 -0.22 12.00
N TRP A 166 -18.51 -0.08 10.96
CA TRP A 166 -18.95 -0.26 9.58
C TRP A 166 -19.47 -1.67 9.32
N CYS A 167 -18.75 -2.71 9.80
CA CYS A 167 -19.18 -4.10 9.69
C CYS A 167 -20.54 -4.33 10.34
N GLU A 168 -20.73 -3.83 11.57
CA GLU A 168 -21.98 -3.96 12.32
C GLU A 168 -23.15 -3.31 11.55
N MET A 169 -22.94 -2.09 11.06
CA MET A 169 -23.96 -1.31 10.35
C MET A 169 -24.40 -1.97 9.04
N HIS A 170 -23.47 -2.63 8.33
CA HIS A 170 -23.73 -3.18 7.00
C HIS A 170 -23.94 -4.71 7.01
N GLY A 171 -23.89 -5.35 8.19
CA GLY A 171 -24.09 -6.80 8.34
C GLY A 171 -22.91 -7.64 7.86
N TYR A 172 -21.70 -7.08 7.83
CA TYR A 172 -20.47 -7.82 7.53
C TYR A 172 -19.86 -8.41 8.81
N LYS A 173 -19.13 -9.50 8.66
CA LYS A 173 -18.37 -10.10 9.75
C LYS A 173 -17.06 -9.36 9.94
N LEU A 174 -16.83 -8.82 11.13
CA LEU A 174 -15.53 -8.34 11.55
C LEU A 174 -14.69 -9.51 12.08
N GLU A 175 -13.49 -9.71 11.55
CA GLU A 175 -12.57 -10.73 12.04
C GLU A 175 -11.98 -10.32 13.41
N PRO A 176 -11.87 -11.24 14.38
CA PRO A 176 -11.26 -10.92 15.66
C PRO A 176 -9.75 -10.64 15.50
N PRO A 177 -9.15 -9.78 16.34
CA PRO A 177 -7.70 -9.66 16.43
C PRO A 177 -7.07 -11.01 16.73
N LYS A 178 -5.89 -11.26 16.19
CA LYS A 178 -5.17 -12.49 16.49
C LYS A 178 -4.60 -12.41 17.91
N VAL A 179 -4.94 -13.39 18.73
CA VAL A 179 -4.38 -13.55 20.07
C VAL A 179 -3.06 -14.33 19.94
N GLU A 180 -1.98 -13.82 20.51
CA GLU A 180 -0.75 -14.61 20.65
C GLU A 180 -1.05 -15.80 21.59
N GLU A 181 -0.92 -17.03 21.08
CA GLU A 181 -0.97 -18.21 21.95
C GLU A 181 0.27 -18.18 22.87
N GLU A 182 0.07 -18.04 24.19
CA GLU A 182 1.19 -18.18 25.12
C GLU A 182 1.85 -19.56 24.94
N PRO A 183 3.20 -19.63 24.88
CA PRO A 183 3.87 -20.91 24.77
C PRO A 183 3.52 -21.78 25.99
N PRO A 184 3.28 -23.10 25.80
CA PRO A 184 2.86 -23.97 26.88
C PRO A 184 3.89 -23.94 28.02
N LYS A 185 3.44 -23.51 29.21
CA LYS A 185 4.27 -23.47 30.42
C LYS A 185 4.82 -24.87 30.68
N LYS A 186 6.14 -25.04 30.51
CA LYS A 186 6.83 -26.30 30.84
C LYS A 186 6.58 -26.61 32.31
N LYS A 187 5.77 -27.64 32.59
CA LYS A 187 5.59 -28.18 33.94
C LYS A 187 6.96 -28.63 34.44
N LYS A 188 7.53 -27.95 35.43
CA LYS A 188 8.70 -28.43 36.17
C LYS A 188 8.30 -29.77 36.80
N LYS A 189 8.89 -30.87 36.33
CA LYS A 189 8.81 -32.17 37.02
C LYS A 189 9.47 -31.98 38.39
N LYS A 190 8.70 -32.24 39.45
CA LYS A 190 9.22 -32.41 40.81
C LYS A 190 9.99 -33.72 40.90
#